data_AF-A0AA39SY64-F1
#
_entry.id   AF-A0AA39SY64-F1
#
_cell.length_a   1.000
_cell.length_b   1.000
_cell.length_c   1.000
_cell.angle_alpha   90.00
_cell.angle_beta   90.00
_cell.angle_gamma   90.00
#
_symmetry.space_group_name_H-M   'P 1'
#
loop_
_entity.id
_entity.type
_entity.pdbx_description
1 polymer ?
#
loop_
_entity_poly.entity_id
_entity_poly.type
_entity_poly.pdbx_seq_one_letter_code
_entity_poly.pdbx_strand_id
1 'polypeptide(L)'
;MLLERSFTTHKKLEPELKLKLANQLGVPPRQVAIWYQNKRARWRTQSLEVEYSTVQVKLENALADKRRLERDVKQLREELRKAHEMFGNLKKNQNNINGAVFDSNCSSDFSDQRGSSGLHDHQHNHHQEDIDDEVLQQFDHELYACLIGAGGSAWG
;
A
#
# COMPACT_ATOMS: atom_id res chain seq x y z
N MET A 1 24.35 -41.43 1.27
CA MET A 1 25.59 -41.91 1.93
C MET A 1 25.52 -41.77 3.46
N LEU A 2 26.42 -42.41 4.21
CA LEU A 2 26.44 -42.39 5.69
C LEU A 2 26.45 -40.97 6.29
N LEU A 3 27.31 -40.08 5.76
CA LEU A 3 27.41 -38.69 6.18
C LEU A 3 26.10 -37.91 5.98
N GLU A 4 25.35 -38.21 4.92
CA GLU A 4 24.08 -37.55 4.62
C GLU A 4 22.98 -37.99 5.56
N ARG A 5 22.88 -39.30 5.83
CA ARG A 5 21.93 -39.84 6.82
C ARG A 5 22.23 -39.25 8.21
N SER A 6 23.51 -39.21 8.58
CA SER A 6 23.99 -38.58 9.82
C SER A 6 23.68 -37.08 9.88
N PHE A 7 23.85 -36.32 8.80
CA PHE A 7 23.55 -34.89 8.73
C PHE A 7 22.05 -34.58 8.81
N THR A 8 21.21 -35.46 8.28
CA THR A 8 19.74 -35.33 8.40
C THR A 8 19.30 -35.46 9.85
N THR A 9 19.85 -36.42 10.61
CA THR A 9 19.55 -36.61 12.03
C THR A 9 20.25 -35.58 12.94
N HIS A 10 21.52 -35.26 12.68
CA HIS A 10 22.32 -34.34 13.49
C HIS A 10 23.01 -33.29 12.59
N LYS A 11 22.44 -32.07 12.57
CA LYS A 11 22.97 -30.93 11.79
C LYS A 11 24.31 -30.40 12.33
N LYS A 12 24.55 -30.58 13.63
CA LYS A 12 25.82 -30.29 14.32
C LYS A 12 26.69 -31.55 14.33
N LEU A 13 28.00 -31.36 14.12
CA LEU A 13 28.98 -32.45 14.14
C LEU A 13 29.62 -32.51 15.52
N GLU A 14 29.18 -33.44 16.36
CA GLU A 14 29.80 -33.66 17.67
C GLU A 14 31.17 -34.35 17.56
N PRO A 15 32.11 -34.11 18.51
CA PRO A 15 33.48 -34.65 18.43
C PRO A 15 33.54 -36.18 18.35
N GLU A 16 32.73 -36.87 19.16
CA GLU A 16 32.65 -38.34 19.18
C GLU A 16 32.06 -38.90 17.88
N LEU A 17 30.97 -38.28 17.40
CA LEU A 17 30.34 -38.65 16.14
C LEU A 17 31.30 -38.44 14.96
N LYS A 18 32.11 -37.38 14.97
CA LYS A 18 33.16 -37.14 13.97
C LYS A 18 34.19 -38.27 13.92
N LEU A 19 34.69 -38.74 15.06
CA LEU A 19 35.62 -39.87 15.11
C LEU A 19 34.94 -41.17 14.66
N LYS A 20 33.71 -41.44 15.11
CA LYS A 20 32.94 -42.63 14.69
C LYS A 20 32.72 -42.66 13.18
N LEU A 21 32.31 -41.55 12.58
CA LEU A 21 32.11 -41.42 11.13
C LEU A 21 33.42 -41.55 10.35
N ALA A 22 34.50 -40.93 10.84
CA ALA A 22 35.83 -41.03 10.23
C ALA A 22 36.31 -42.49 10.17
N ASN A 23 36.21 -43.21 11.29
CA ASN A 23 36.59 -44.61 11.40
C ASN A 23 35.71 -45.52 10.51
N GLN A 24 34.39 -45.31 10.50
CA GLN A 24 33.46 -46.10 9.67
C GLN A 24 33.63 -45.87 8.16
N LEU A 25 34.21 -44.74 7.75
CA LEU A 25 34.43 -44.38 6.35
C LEU A 25 35.89 -44.60 5.90
N GLY A 26 36.81 -44.90 6.82
CA GLY A 26 38.24 -44.98 6.52
C GLY A 26 38.87 -43.64 6.12
N VAL A 27 38.27 -42.50 6.50
CA VAL A 27 38.74 -41.15 6.10
C VAL A 27 39.22 -40.33 7.29
N PRO A 28 40.16 -39.38 7.10
CA PRO A 28 40.61 -38.49 8.18
C PRO A 28 39.45 -37.67 8.79
N PRO A 29 39.38 -37.50 10.13
CA PRO A 29 38.37 -36.67 10.80
C PRO A 29 38.25 -35.24 10.28
N ARG A 30 39.33 -34.69 9.70
CA ARG A 30 39.34 -33.38 9.04
C ARG A 30 38.45 -33.34 7.79
N GLN A 31 38.41 -34.41 6.98
CA GLN A 31 37.55 -34.49 5.81
C GLN A 31 36.07 -34.53 6.20
N VAL A 32 35.72 -35.27 7.27
CA VAL A 32 34.36 -35.27 7.84
C VAL A 32 33.95 -33.87 8.29
N ALA A 33 34.85 -33.14 8.96
CA ALA A 33 34.58 -31.76 9.40
C ALA A 33 34.36 -30.79 8.22
N ILE A 34 35.22 -30.83 7.18
CA ILE A 34 35.08 -30.01 5.96
C ILE A 34 33.78 -30.36 5.22
N TRP A 35 33.45 -31.66 5.10
CA TRP A 35 32.20 -32.09 4.47
C TRP A 35 30.99 -31.53 5.22
N TYR A 36 30.96 -31.57 6.55
CA TYR A 36 29.88 -31.00 7.35
C TYR A 36 29.80 -29.47 7.25
N GLN A 37 30.93 -28.77 7.15
CA GLN A 37 30.96 -27.32 6.87
C GLN A 37 30.35 -27.01 5.51
N ASN A 38 30.80 -27.69 4.44
CA ASN A 38 30.28 -27.52 3.08
C ASN A 38 28.80 -27.89 2.98
N LYS A 39 28.34 -28.95 3.67
CA LYS A 39 26.93 -29.34 3.69
C LYS A 39 26.05 -28.30 4.41
N ARG A 40 26.54 -27.69 5.52
CA ARG A 40 25.84 -26.56 6.17
C ARG A 40 25.80 -25.31 5.30
N ALA A 41 26.89 -24.98 4.61
CA ALA A 41 26.93 -23.83 3.69
C ALA A 41 25.89 -24.01 2.56
N ARG A 42 25.92 -25.14 1.86
CA ARG A 42 24.94 -25.47 0.82
C ARG A 42 23.50 -25.48 1.34
N TRP A 43 23.26 -26.05 2.52
CA TRP A 43 21.92 -26.06 3.11
C TRP A 43 21.43 -24.66 3.48
N ARG A 44 22.31 -23.77 3.96
CA ARG A 44 21.98 -22.37 4.25
C ARG A 44 21.64 -21.61 2.97
N THR A 45 22.42 -21.78 1.90
CA THR A 45 22.12 -21.22 0.57
C THR A 45 20.76 -21.69 0.06
N GLN A 46 20.50 -23.00 0.08
CA GLN A 46 19.21 -23.58 -0.34
C GLN A 46 18.02 -23.09 0.49
N SER A 47 18.22 -22.89 1.81
CA SER A 47 17.17 -22.32 2.67
C SER A 47 16.88 -20.87 2.28
N LEU A 48 17.91 -20.04 2.07
CA LEU A 48 17.76 -18.65 1.63
C LEU A 48 17.07 -18.54 0.27
N GLU A 49 17.38 -19.42 -0.69
CA GLU A 49 16.72 -19.47 -2.01
C GLU A 49 15.20 -19.72 -1.87
N VAL A 50 14.81 -20.67 -1.00
CA VAL A 50 13.39 -20.98 -0.72
C VAL A 50 12.69 -19.87 0.06
N GLU A 51 13.38 -19.28 1.06
CA GLU A 51 12.86 -18.15 1.84
C GLU A 51 12.64 -16.92 0.95
N TYR A 52 13.60 -16.59 0.07
CA TYR A 52 13.48 -15.52 -0.91
C TYR A 52 12.30 -15.75 -1.86
N SER A 53 12.20 -16.93 -2.47
CA SER A 53 11.07 -17.29 -3.34
C SER A 53 9.72 -17.17 -2.62
N THR A 54 9.65 -17.59 -1.36
CA THR A 54 8.45 -17.46 -0.52
C THR A 54 8.06 -16.00 -0.27
N VAL A 55 9.04 -15.11 -0.06
CA VAL A 55 8.82 -13.67 0.11
C VAL A 55 8.40 -13.03 -1.21
N GLN A 56 9.02 -13.42 -2.33
CA GLN A 56 8.67 -12.93 -3.66
C GLN A 56 7.20 -13.24 -4.02
N VAL A 57 6.74 -14.47 -3.83
CA VAL A 57 5.33 -14.86 -4.09
C VAL A 57 4.36 -14.04 -3.21
N LYS A 58 4.71 -13.78 -1.95
CA LYS A 58 3.89 -12.92 -1.07
C LYS A 58 3.82 -11.47 -1.58
N LEU A 59 4.93 -10.92 -2.08
CA LEU A 59 4.98 -9.58 -2.66
C LEU A 59 4.13 -9.50 -3.94
N GLU A 60 4.25 -10.48 -4.84
CA GLU A 60 3.48 -10.55 -6.09
C GLU A 60 1.96 -10.62 -5.82
N ASN A 61 1.54 -11.41 -4.83
CA ASN A 61 0.15 -11.47 -4.37
C ASN A 61 -0.31 -10.13 -3.79
N ALA A 62 0.46 -9.51 -2.90
CA ALA A 62 0.12 -8.21 -2.33
C ALA A 62 0.00 -7.09 -3.39
N LEU A 63 0.84 -7.13 -4.43
CA LEU A 63 0.76 -6.22 -5.58
C LEU A 63 -0.47 -6.51 -6.47
N ALA A 64 -0.88 -7.76 -6.60
CA ALA A 64 -2.13 -8.13 -7.28
C ALA A 64 -3.36 -7.65 -6.49
N ASP A 65 -3.36 -7.82 -5.16
CA ASP A 65 -4.41 -7.33 -4.27
C ASP A 65 -4.50 -5.79 -4.29
N LYS A 66 -3.37 -5.08 -4.20
CA LYS A 66 -3.33 -3.61 -4.34
C LYS A 66 -3.97 -3.16 -5.65
N ARG A 67 -3.59 -3.75 -6.79
CA ARG A 67 -4.15 -3.41 -8.11
C ARG A 67 -5.63 -3.81 -8.29
N ARG A 68 -6.16 -4.73 -7.47
CA ARG A 68 -7.60 -4.98 -7.39
C ARG A 68 -8.27 -3.84 -6.62
N LEU A 69 -7.82 -3.57 -5.39
CA LEU A 69 -8.36 -2.53 -4.53
C LEU A 69 -8.33 -1.13 -5.18
N GLU A 70 -7.27 -0.79 -5.92
CA GLU A 70 -7.18 0.47 -6.68
C GLU A 70 -8.26 0.59 -7.78
N ARG A 71 -8.66 -0.52 -8.40
CA ARG A 71 -9.77 -0.54 -9.36
C ARG A 71 -11.11 -0.46 -8.65
N ASP A 72 -11.29 -1.20 -7.57
CA ASP A 72 -12.51 -1.20 -6.76
C ASP A 72 -12.78 0.22 -6.21
N VAL A 73 -11.75 0.90 -5.67
CA VAL A 73 -11.82 2.30 -5.20
C VAL A 73 -12.19 3.26 -6.33
N LYS A 74 -11.59 3.12 -7.53
CA LYS A 74 -11.93 3.95 -8.69
C LYS A 74 -13.38 3.75 -9.13
N GLN A 75 -13.86 2.51 -9.17
CA GLN A 75 -15.24 2.18 -9.50
C GLN A 75 -16.22 2.77 -8.47
N LEU A 76 -15.98 2.55 -7.17
CA LEU A 76 -16.84 3.04 -6.09
C LEU A 76 -16.91 4.58 -6.06
N ARG A 77 -15.80 5.28 -6.32
CA ARG A 77 -15.79 6.75 -6.46
C ARG A 77 -16.67 7.23 -7.63
N GLU A 78 -16.63 6.53 -8.75
CA GLU A 78 -17.45 6.84 -9.93
C GLU A 78 -18.94 6.53 -9.73
N GLU A 79 -19.27 5.45 -9.01
CA GLU A 79 -20.64 5.13 -8.59
C GLU A 79 -21.18 6.18 -7.59
N LEU A 80 -20.36 6.60 -6.63
CA LEU A 80 -20.68 7.66 -5.67
C LEU A 80 -20.93 9.01 -6.38
N ARG A 81 -20.09 9.39 -7.35
CA ARG A 81 -20.27 10.59 -8.19
C ARG A 81 -21.62 10.55 -8.91
N LYS A 82 -21.92 9.44 -9.59
CA LYS A 82 -23.22 9.24 -10.29
C LYS A 82 -24.41 9.32 -9.34
N ALA A 83 -24.30 8.73 -8.14
CA ALA A 83 -25.35 8.82 -7.13
C ALA A 83 -25.59 10.27 -6.71
N HIS A 84 -24.54 11.04 -6.39
CA HIS A 84 -24.66 12.45 -6.04
C HIS A 84 -25.25 13.30 -7.17
N GLU A 85 -24.88 13.06 -8.43
CA GLU A 85 -25.50 13.72 -9.59
C GLU A 85 -26.99 13.43 -9.71
N MET A 86 -27.39 12.16 -9.54
CA MET A 86 -28.80 11.78 -9.54
C MET A 86 -29.59 12.45 -8.40
N PHE A 87 -29.07 12.45 -7.17
CA PHE A 87 -29.70 13.14 -6.04
C PHE A 87 -29.79 14.67 -6.25
N GLY A 88 -28.72 15.29 -6.77
CA GLY A 88 -28.69 16.72 -7.08
C GLY A 88 -29.72 17.11 -8.14
N ASN A 89 -29.89 16.28 -9.17
CA ASN A 89 -30.90 16.50 -10.22
C ASN A 89 -32.33 16.29 -9.69
N LEU A 90 -32.55 15.33 -8.80
CA LEU A 90 -33.86 15.11 -8.17
C LEU A 90 -34.27 16.32 -7.31
N LYS A 91 -33.34 16.87 -6.52
CA LYS A 91 -33.55 18.08 -5.70
C LYS A 91 -33.84 19.32 -6.56
N LYS A 92 -33.14 19.49 -7.68
CA LYS A 92 -33.41 20.58 -8.65
C LYS A 92 -34.80 20.46 -9.28
N ASN A 93 -35.22 19.25 -9.68
CA ASN A 93 -36.55 19.03 -10.25
C ASN A 93 -37.68 19.29 -9.25
N GLN A 94 -37.47 18.98 -7.96
CA GLN A 94 -38.45 19.26 -6.91
C GLN A 94 -38.64 20.77 -6.68
N ASN A 95 -37.55 21.56 -6.78
CA ASN A 95 -37.63 23.03 -6.72
C ASN A 95 -38.35 23.63 -7.94
N ASN A 96 -38.28 23.01 -9.12
CA ASN A 96 -38.96 23.49 -10.33
C ASN A 96 -40.49 23.34 -10.26
N ILE A 97 -41.00 22.38 -9.49
CA ILE A 97 -42.46 22.21 -9.27
C ILE A 97 -43.00 23.27 -8.30
N ASN A 98 -42.17 23.74 -7.36
CA ASN A 98 -42.53 24.75 -6.36
C ASN A 98 -42.24 26.19 -6.83
N GLY A 99 -41.57 26.39 -7.97
CA GLY A 99 -41.09 27.70 -8.45
C GLY A 99 -42.13 28.56 -9.19
N ALA A 100 -43.38 28.11 -9.32
CA ALA A 100 -44.42 28.81 -10.09
C ALA A 100 -45.27 29.79 -9.26
N VAL A 101 -44.78 30.27 -8.10
CA VAL A 101 -45.46 31.31 -7.29
C VAL A 101 -44.45 32.30 -6.70
N PHE A 102 -44.61 33.58 -7.09
CA PHE A 102 -44.19 34.81 -6.41
C PHE A 102 -42.72 35.28 -6.45
N ASP A 103 -42.42 36.05 -7.49
CA ASP A 103 -41.84 37.41 -7.52
C ASP A 103 -40.70 37.91 -6.59
N SER A 104 -39.89 38.77 -7.23
CA SER A 104 -39.06 39.89 -6.72
C SER A 104 -37.62 39.66 -6.26
N ASN A 105 -36.69 40.20 -7.08
CA ASN A 105 -35.63 41.19 -6.77
C ASN A 105 -34.63 40.93 -5.60
N CYS A 106 -33.35 41.30 -5.65
CA CYS A 106 -32.66 42.32 -6.46
C CYS A 106 -31.15 42.03 -6.65
N SER A 107 -30.47 42.95 -7.35
CA SER A 107 -29.08 42.89 -7.87
C SER A 107 -27.94 43.13 -6.85
N SER A 108 -26.70 43.19 -7.40
CA SER A 108 -25.40 43.65 -6.85
C SER A 108 -24.53 42.57 -6.19
N ASP A 109 -23.18 42.57 -6.34
CA ASP A 109 -22.31 43.39 -7.18
C ASP A 109 -21.04 42.61 -7.60
N PHE A 110 -20.36 43.02 -8.67
CA PHE A 110 -19.08 42.43 -9.10
C PHE A 110 -17.89 43.28 -8.63
N SER A 111 -16.82 42.64 -8.17
CA SER A 111 -15.55 43.33 -7.86
C SER A 111 -14.35 42.40 -7.97
N ASP A 112 -13.71 42.39 -9.15
CA ASP A 112 -12.38 41.81 -9.35
C ASP A 112 -11.30 42.65 -8.67
N GLN A 113 -10.36 42.02 -7.94
CA GLN A 113 -9.02 42.58 -7.75
C GLN A 113 -7.93 41.51 -7.92
N ARG A 114 -6.94 41.84 -8.74
CA ARG A 114 -5.86 40.98 -9.24
C ARG A 114 -4.54 41.41 -8.59
N GLY A 115 -3.81 40.50 -7.94
CA GLY A 115 -2.56 40.80 -7.22
C GLY A 115 -1.39 39.89 -7.60
N SER A 116 -0.23 40.47 -7.93
CA SER A 116 0.93 39.83 -8.59
C SER A 116 2.20 40.70 -8.36
N SER A 117 3.45 40.23 -8.30
CA SER A 117 4.08 38.90 -8.45
C SER A 117 5.41 38.85 -7.66
N GLY A 118 5.97 37.66 -7.37
CA GLY A 118 7.41 37.50 -7.06
C GLY A 118 7.73 36.34 -6.10
N LEU A 119 8.16 35.16 -6.57
CA LEU A 119 9.52 34.80 -7.02
C LEU A 119 10.57 34.60 -5.89
N HIS A 120 10.80 33.34 -5.53
CA HIS A 120 12.16 32.80 -5.49
C HIS A 120 12.21 31.31 -5.82
N ASP A 121 13.32 30.91 -6.45
CA ASP A 121 13.55 29.65 -7.16
C ASP A 121 14.39 28.69 -6.29
N HIS A 122 14.19 27.37 -6.40
CA HIS A 122 15.20 26.33 -6.13
C HIS A 122 14.78 24.99 -6.74
N GLN A 123 15.61 24.47 -7.65
CA GLN A 123 15.37 23.23 -8.39
C GLN A 123 15.56 21.98 -7.51
N HIS A 124 14.64 21.02 -7.63
CA HIS A 124 14.95 19.61 -7.35
C HIS A 124 14.21 18.72 -8.35
N ASN A 125 14.96 18.09 -9.27
CA ASN A 125 14.42 17.12 -10.21
C ASN A 125 14.07 15.83 -9.49
N HIS A 126 12.78 15.47 -9.47
CA HIS A 126 12.34 14.09 -9.29
C HIS A 126 11.10 13.88 -10.17
N HIS A 127 11.21 13.03 -11.19
CA HIS A 127 10.05 12.62 -11.97
C HIS A 127 9.17 11.71 -11.11
N GLN A 128 7.97 12.18 -10.76
CA GLN A 128 6.85 11.33 -10.42
C GLN A 128 5.56 12.01 -10.89
N GLU A 129 4.69 11.23 -11.52
CA GLU A 129 3.60 11.69 -12.38
C GLU A 129 2.57 12.60 -11.67
N ASP A 130 2.24 13.73 -12.30
CA ASP A 130 1.19 14.65 -11.87
C ASP A 130 -0.19 13.96 -11.91
N ILE A 131 -0.88 13.89 -10.77
CA ILE A 131 -2.33 13.64 -10.69
C ILE A 131 -2.94 14.56 -9.61
N ASP A 132 -3.32 15.77 -10.02
CA ASP A 132 -4.45 16.56 -9.52
C ASP A 132 -4.70 16.62 -7.99
N ASP A 133 -3.69 17.02 -7.19
CA ASP A 133 -3.83 17.24 -5.74
C ASP A 133 -4.81 18.40 -5.39
N GLU A 134 -5.09 19.31 -6.32
CA GLU A 134 -6.03 20.43 -6.12
C GLU A 134 -7.49 19.95 -5.90
N VAL A 135 -7.84 18.76 -6.37
CA VAL A 135 -9.17 18.17 -6.21
C VAL A 135 -9.36 17.52 -4.82
N LEU A 136 -8.29 17.05 -4.16
CA LEU A 136 -8.38 16.48 -2.82
C LEU A 136 -8.85 17.52 -1.79
N GLN A 137 -8.36 18.75 -1.91
CA GLN A 137 -8.56 19.77 -0.88
C GLN A 137 -10.01 20.28 -0.81
N GLN A 138 -10.76 20.21 -1.91
CA GLN A 138 -12.16 20.65 -1.96
C GLN A 138 -13.14 19.61 -1.38
N PHE A 139 -12.89 18.31 -1.57
CA PHE A 139 -13.81 17.25 -1.14
C PHE A 139 -13.65 16.87 0.34
N ASP A 140 -12.45 16.99 0.93
CA ASP A 140 -12.25 16.68 2.35
C ASP A 140 -12.96 17.69 3.28
N HIS A 141 -13.08 18.97 2.89
CA HIS A 141 -13.69 19.98 3.77
C HIS A 141 -15.21 19.78 3.95
N GLU A 142 -15.95 19.38 2.90
CA GLU A 142 -17.38 19.06 3.02
C GLU A 142 -17.61 17.74 3.77
N LEU A 143 -16.80 16.70 3.51
CA LEU A 143 -16.93 15.42 4.20
C LEU A 143 -16.62 15.57 5.70
N TYR A 144 -15.60 16.35 6.04
CA TYR A 144 -15.24 16.67 7.43
C TYR A 144 -16.31 17.53 8.12
N ALA A 145 -16.88 18.53 7.42
CA ALA A 145 -17.99 19.33 7.96
C ALA A 145 -19.26 18.50 8.24
N CYS A 146 -19.58 17.53 7.37
CA CYS A 146 -20.65 16.56 7.61
C CYS A 146 -20.34 15.61 8.79
N LEU A 147 -19.07 15.21 8.96
CA LEU A 147 -18.66 14.26 10.01
C LEU A 147 -18.59 14.91 11.40
N ILE A 148 -18.15 16.16 11.50
CA ILE A 148 -18.03 16.89 12.78
C ILE A 148 -19.39 17.43 13.26
N GLY A 149 -20.36 17.57 12.36
CA GLY A 149 -21.72 17.95 12.69
C GLY A 149 -21.84 19.41 13.10
N ALA A 150 -22.27 20.26 12.16
CA ALA A 150 -22.63 21.66 12.43
C ALA A 150 -23.93 21.78 13.25
N GLY A 151 -23.90 21.31 14.51
CA GLY A 151 -24.94 21.44 15.51
C GLY A 151 -24.76 22.71 16.34
N GLY A 152 -24.86 23.88 15.70
CA GLY A 152 -24.85 25.16 16.43
C GLY A 152 -26.22 25.51 16.99
N SER A 153 -26.41 25.46 18.31
CA SER A 153 -27.24 26.41 19.10
C SER A 153 -27.32 26.05 20.60
N ALA A 154 -27.51 27.08 21.43
CA ALA A 154 -27.91 27.06 22.84
C ALA A 154 -26.85 26.76 23.93
N TRP A 155 -25.94 27.72 24.14
CA TRP A 155 -25.62 28.20 25.49
C TRP A 155 -25.78 29.73 25.52
N GLY A 156 -26.78 30.19 26.28
CA GLY A 156 -27.17 31.59 26.47
C GLY A 156 -28.26 31.66 27.52
#